data_AF-F2L6A5-F1
#
_entry.id   AF-F2L6A5-F1
#
_cell.length_a   1.000
_cell.length_b   1.000
_cell.length_c   1.000
_cell.angle_alpha   90.00
_cell.angle_beta   90.00
_cell.angle_gamma   90.00
#
_symmetry.space_group_name_H-M   'P 1'
#
loop_
_entity.id
_entity.type
_entity.pdbx_description
1 polymer ?
#
loop_
_entity_poly.entity_id
_entity_poly.type
_entity_poly.pdbx_seq_one_letter_code
_entity_poly.pdbx_strand_id
1 'polypeptide(L)'
;MIDLGFVVSSLIAQAPLVVIAIVVLYYTLDRKIESVRVELGGRIDRIEARVEELAKGLVQVREAFYGYQNALIDFLAAKGLITEPEAVLLRGTLRALVPLAKSKYYTEEVRRRLIELLDKDIKDYTWDDVAELERIAEAIDKEAWETGREDLFRYYPKLVMYIAIVRGLLRRREAERRG
;
A
#
# COMPACT_ATOMS: atom_id res chain seq x y z
N MET A 1 5.52 50.25 60.73
CA MET A 1 6.44 49.09 60.67
C MET A 1 5.59 47.84 60.60
N ILE A 2 5.68 47.06 59.52
CA ILE A 2 5.09 45.73 59.49
C ILE A 2 5.91 44.88 60.46
N ASP A 3 5.27 44.29 61.46
CA ASP A 3 5.94 43.40 62.40
C ASP A 3 6.29 42.10 61.67
N LEU A 4 7.56 41.99 61.28
CA LEU A 4 8.09 40.87 60.51
C LEU A 4 7.87 39.54 61.27
N GLY A 5 7.87 39.56 62.61
CA GLY A 5 7.60 38.40 63.44
C GLY A 5 6.16 37.93 63.37
N PHE A 6 5.21 38.87 63.34
CA PHE A 6 3.78 38.56 63.17
C PHE A 6 3.48 37.97 61.79
N VAL A 7 4.08 38.53 60.73
CA VAL A 7 3.92 38.01 59.36
C VAL A 7 4.51 36.61 59.22
N VAL A 8 5.72 36.37 59.75
CA VAL A 8 6.36 35.05 59.70
C VAL A 8 5.57 34.01 60.50
N SER A 9 5.08 34.36 61.69
CA SER A 9 4.27 33.45 62.51
C SER A 9 2.91 33.14 61.86
N SER A 10 2.28 34.14 61.23
CA SER A 10 1.06 33.96 60.43
C SER A 10 1.29 33.06 59.20
N LEU A 11 2.44 33.16 58.55
CA LEU A 11 2.81 32.30 57.42
C LEU A 11 3.07 30.85 57.87
N ILE A 12 3.75 30.66 59.00
CA ILE A 12 3.99 29.34 59.60
C ILE A 12 2.67 28.69 60.03
N ALA A 13 1.75 29.46 60.63
CA ALA A 13 0.43 28.98 61.00
C ALA A 13 -0.43 28.52 59.81
N GLN A 14 -0.18 29.06 58.61
CA GLN A 14 -0.86 28.68 57.36
C GLN A 14 -0.16 27.57 56.58
N ALA A 15 1.07 27.19 56.95
CA ALA A 15 1.83 26.15 56.25
C ALA A 15 1.06 24.81 56.11
N PRO A 16 0.31 24.32 57.12
CA PRO A 16 -0.50 23.11 56.98
C PRO A 16 -1.61 23.22 55.91
N LEU A 17 -2.25 24.40 55.81
CA LEU A 17 -3.31 24.64 54.83
C LEU A 17 -2.75 24.68 53.41
N VAL A 18 -1.57 25.27 53.22
CA VAL A 18 -0.89 25.28 51.91
C VAL A 18 -0.52 23.87 51.48
N VAL A 19 -0.01 23.03 52.38
CA VAL A 19 0.29 21.62 52.09
C VAL A 19 -0.96 20.85 51.68
N ILE A 20 -2.08 21.01 52.39
CA ILE A 20 -3.36 20.37 52.03
C ILE A 20 -3.83 20.84 50.65
N ALA A 21 -3.75 22.13 50.36
CA ALA A 21 -4.13 22.68 49.05
C ALA A 21 -3.27 22.09 47.91
N ILE A 22 -1.96 21.95 48.12
CA ILE A 22 -1.04 21.32 47.16
C ILE A 22 -1.40 19.84 46.94
N VAL A 23 -1.69 19.09 48.01
CA VAL A 23 -2.08 17.67 47.92
C VAL A 23 -3.40 17.51 47.15
N VAL A 24 -4.40 18.33 47.46
CA VAL A 24 -5.70 18.30 46.76
C VAL A 24 -5.52 18.68 45.28
N LEU A 25 -4.69 19.68 45.00
CA LEU A 25 -4.36 20.08 43.63
C LEU A 25 -3.67 18.93 42.87
N TYR A 26 -2.67 18.30 43.48
CA TYR A 26 -1.95 17.17 42.89
C TYR A 26 -2.91 16.02 42.58
N TYR A 27 -3.74 15.61 43.54
CA TYR A 27 -4.73 14.54 43.34
C TYR A 27 -5.75 14.88 42.25
N THR A 28 -6.20 16.14 42.18
CA THR A 28 -7.14 16.58 41.14
C THR A 28 -6.50 16.60 39.76
N LEU A 29 -5.23 17.04 39.66
CA LEU A 29 -4.48 17.03 38.42
C LEU A 29 -4.20 15.61 37.94
N ASP A 30 -3.79 14.72 38.83
CA ASP A 30 -3.54 13.31 38.52
C ASP A 30 -4.79 12.63 37.96
N ARG A 31 -5.95 12.83 38.61
CA ARG A 31 -7.24 12.33 38.11
C ARG A 31 -7.62 12.90 36.74
N LYS A 32 -7.36 14.19 36.49
CA LYS A 32 -7.62 14.81 35.18
C LYS A 32 -6.69 14.26 34.11
N ILE A 33 -5.41 14.10 34.42
CA ILE A 33 -4.43 13.51 33.51
C ILE A 33 -4.83 12.08 33.16
N GLU A 34 -5.26 11.28 34.14
CA GLU A 34 -5.71 9.91 33.89
C GLU A 34 -6.96 9.88 33.00
N SER A 35 -7.94 10.75 33.26
CA SER A 35 -9.14 10.83 32.42
C SER A 35 -8.83 11.19 30.96
N VAL A 36 -7.88 12.12 30.73
CA VAL A 36 -7.41 12.49 29.39
C VAL A 36 -6.66 11.34 28.74
N ARG A 37 -5.82 10.61 29.48
CA ARG A 37 -5.10 9.43 28.97
C ARG A 37 -6.08 8.36 28.50
N VAL A 38 -7.10 8.05 29.28
CA VAL A 38 -8.12 7.06 28.93
C VAL A 38 -8.93 7.51 27.71
N GLU A 39 -9.34 8.78 27.64
CA GLU A 39 -10.07 9.30 26.49
C GLU A 39 -9.23 9.27 25.21
N LEU A 40 -7.96 9.67 25.29
CA LEU A 40 -7.02 9.62 24.17
C LEU A 40 -6.75 8.18 23.71
N GLY A 41 -6.54 7.25 24.64
CA GLY A 41 -6.39 5.83 24.33
C GLY A 41 -7.59 5.31 23.54
N GLY A 42 -8.81 5.51 24.04
CA GLY A 42 -10.01 5.08 23.33
C GLY A 42 -10.27 5.82 22.00
N ARG A 43 -9.73 7.02 21.79
CA ARG A 43 -9.75 7.70 20.48
C ARG A 43 -8.72 7.08 19.53
N ILE A 44 -7.53 6.77 20.00
CA ILE A 44 -6.46 6.13 19.22
C ILE A 44 -6.90 4.74 18.76
N ASP A 45 -7.44 3.91 19.66
CA ASP A 45 -7.91 2.56 19.32
C ASP A 45 -8.99 2.59 18.22
N ARG A 46 -9.90 3.57 18.30
CA ARG A 46 -10.94 3.77 17.27
C ARG A 46 -10.37 4.23 15.93
N ILE A 47 -9.29 5.02 15.95
CA ILE A 47 -8.60 5.44 14.73
C ILE A 47 -7.88 4.24 14.11
N GLU A 48 -7.15 3.47 14.91
CA GLU A 48 -6.46 2.25 14.45
C GLU A 48 -7.44 1.27 13.81
N ALA A 49 -8.57 0.98 14.46
CA ALA A 49 -9.60 0.11 13.91
C ALA A 49 -10.17 0.62 12.58
N ARG A 50 -10.43 1.93 12.45
CA ARG A 50 -10.91 2.54 11.20
C ARG A 50 -9.86 2.49 10.10
N VAL A 51 -8.59 2.70 10.43
CA VAL A 51 -7.48 2.64 9.47
C VAL A 51 -7.31 1.20 8.96
N GLU A 52 -7.39 0.20 9.83
CA GLU A 52 -7.37 -1.21 9.42
C GLU A 52 -8.55 -1.58 8.51
N GLU A 53 -9.76 -1.10 8.84
CA GLU A 53 -10.96 -1.32 8.02
C GLU A 53 -10.80 -0.68 6.63
N LEU A 54 -10.30 0.56 6.58
CA LEU A 54 -9.98 1.24 5.32
C LEU A 54 -8.92 0.48 4.51
N ALA A 55 -7.85 0.00 5.15
CA ALA A 55 -6.82 -0.78 4.48
C ALA A 55 -7.39 -2.06 3.86
N LYS A 56 -8.25 -2.78 4.59
CA LYS A 56 -8.96 -3.97 4.06
C LYS A 56 -9.87 -3.60 2.89
N GLY A 57 -10.63 -2.51 2.99
CA GLY A 57 -11.49 -2.02 1.92
C GLY A 57 -10.71 -1.70 0.64
N LEU A 58 -9.54 -1.07 0.77
CA LEU A 58 -8.68 -0.76 -0.38
C LEU A 58 -8.15 -2.02 -1.07
N VAL A 59 -7.79 -3.07 -0.31
CA VAL A 59 -7.39 -4.37 -0.88
C VAL A 59 -8.54 -4.99 -1.68
N GLN A 60 -9.76 -5.00 -1.13
CA GLN A 60 -10.93 -5.54 -1.82
C GLN A 60 -11.26 -4.77 -3.11
N VAL A 61 -11.18 -3.44 -3.08
CA VAL A 61 -11.38 -2.60 -4.28
C VAL A 61 -10.33 -2.89 -5.34
N ARG A 62 -9.06 -3.06 -4.94
CA ARG A 62 -7.97 -3.43 -5.84
C ARG A 62 -8.23 -4.78 -6.51
N GLU A 63 -8.62 -5.79 -5.75
CA GLU A 63 -8.95 -7.12 -6.28
C GLU A 63 -10.16 -7.09 -7.23
N ALA A 64 -11.21 -6.36 -6.87
CA ALA A 64 -12.38 -6.17 -7.72
C ALA A 64 -12.03 -5.46 -9.04
N PHE A 65 -11.16 -4.44 -8.98
CA PHE A 65 -10.68 -3.73 -10.16
C PHE A 65 -9.89 -4.66 -11.09
N TYR A 66 -8.96 -5.47 -10.56
CA TYR A 66 -8.22 -6.44 -11.38
C TYR A 66 -9.14 -7.53 -11.96
N GLY A 67 -10.12 -8.00 -11.20
CA GLY A 67 -11.14 -8.93 -11.70
C GLY A 67 -11.93 -8.37 -12.88
N TYR A 68 -12.44 -7.15 -12.75
CA TYR A 68 -13.14 -6.44 -13.81
C TYR A 68 -12.25 -6.21 -15.04
N GLN A 69 -11.02 -5.73 -14.82
CA GLN A 69 -10.06 -5.47 -15.89
C GLN A 69 -9.74 -6.75 -16.69
N ASN A 70 -9.52 -7.88 -16.01
CA ASN A 70 -9.27 -9.16 -16.68
C ASN A 70 -10.47 -9.60 -17.52
N ALA A 71 -11.69 -9.52 -16.97
CA ALA A 71 -12.91 -9.86 -17.70
C ALA A 71 -13.12 -8.98 -18.95
N LEU A 72 -12.85 -7.66 -18.84
CA LEU A 72 -12.95 -6.74 -19.95
C LEU A 72 -11.91 -7.06 -21.04
N ILE A 73 -10.66 -7.32 -20.66
CA ILE A 73 -9.59 -7.68 -21.62
C ILE A 73 -9.93 -8.99 -22.33
N ASP A 74 -10.39 -10.01 -21.59
CA ASP A 74 -10.83 -11.28 -22.18
C ASP A 74 -11.99 -11.07 -23.17
N PHE A 75 -12.97 -10.23 -22.82
CA PHE A 75 -14.07 -9.86 -23.72
C PHE A 75 -13.58 -9.14 -24.98
N LEU A 76 -12.70 -8.15 -24.84
CA LEU A 76 -12.16 -7.39 -25.97
C LEU A 76 -11.27 -8.26 -26.87
N ALA A 77 -10.48 -9.15 -26.29
CA ALA A 77 -9.68 -10.13 -27.05
C ALA A 77 -10.57 -11.10 -27.83
N ALA A 78 -11.65 -11.60 -27.22
CA ALA A 78 -12.63 -12.46 -27.87
C ALA A 78 -13.38 -11.74 -29.01
N LYS A 79 -13.60 -10.44 -28.88
CA LYS A 79 -14.15 -9.58 -29.95
C LYS A 79 -13.12 -9.17 -31.01
N GLY A 80 -11.85 -9.56 -30.85
CA GLY A 80 -10.78 -9.20 -31.77
C GLY A 80 -10.35 -7.73 -31.71
N LEU A 81 -10.75 -6.99 -30.67
CA LEU A 81 -10.40 -5.58 -30.48
C LEU A 81 -9.01 -5.41 -29.83
N ILE A 82 -8.52 -6.46 -29.17
CA ILE A 82 -7.13 -6.56 -28.73
C ILE A 82 -6.43 -7.50 -29.69
N THR A 83 -5.50 -6.96 -30.47
CA THR A 83 -4.71 -7.69 -31.47
C THR A 83 -3.22 -7.61 -31.13
N GLU A 84 -2.41 -8.33 -31.90
CA GLU A 84 -0.96 -8.36 -31.71
C GLU A 84 -0.32 -6.96 -31.82
N PRO A 85 -0.66 -6.11 -32.81
CA PRO A 85 -0.23 -4.71 -32.87
C PRO A 85 -0.46 -3.89 -31.58
N GLU A 86 -1.65 -3.92 -30.97
CA GLU A 86 -1.89 -3.16 -29.73
C GLU A 86 -1.06 -3.70 -28.58
N ALA A 87 -0.90 -5.03 -28.51
CA ALA A 87 -0.06 -5.66 -27.50
C ALA A 87 1.42 -5.29 -27.68
N VAL A 88 1.92 -5.21 -28.93
CA VAL A 88 3.28 -4.73 -29.25
C VAL A 88 3.48 -3.27 -28.84
N LEU A 89 2.50 -2.40 -29.09
CA LEU A 89 2.55 -1.00 -28.67
C LEU A 89 2.61 -0.85 -27.15
N LEU A 90 1.77 -1.62 -26.43
CA LEU A 90 1.79 -1.61 -24.97
C LEU A 90 3.10 -2.16 -24.41
N ARG A 91 3.61 -3.25 -24.98
CA ARG A 91 4.92 -3.84 -24.65
C ARG A 91 6.04 -2.83 -24.81
N GLY A 92 6.08 -2.10 -25.93
CA GLY A 92 7.07 -1.05 -26.17
C GLY A 92 7.04 0.05 -25.11
N THR A 93 5.83 0.47 -24.70
CA THR A 93 5.65 1.43 -23.60
C THR A 93 6.16 0.87 -22.28
N LEU A 94 5.82 -0.38 -21.93
CA LEU A 94 6.30 -1.04 -20.72
C LEU A 94 7.81 -1.20 -20.69
N ARG A 95 8.40 -1.55 -21.85
CA ARG A 95 9.83 -1.75 -22.01
C ARG A 95 10.63 -0.47 -21.77
N ALA A 96 10.11 0.67 -22.21
CA ALA A 96 10.71 1.99 -21.98
C ALA A 96 10.62 2.43 -20.52
N LEU A 97 9.63 1.94 -19.77
CA LEU A 97 9.33 2.36 -18.41
C LEU A 97 9.81 1.38 -17.33
N VAL A 98 10.60 0.35 -17.69
CA VAL A 98 11.07 -0.67 -16.74
C VAL A 98 11.79 0.01 -15.56
N PRO A 99 11.30 -0.14 -14.32
CA PRO A 99 11.88 0.51 -13.16
C PRO A 99 13.23 -0.12 -12.81
N LEU A 100 14.07 0.63 -12.10
CA LEU A 100 15.36 0.14 -11.62
C LEU A 100 15.17 -0.89 -10.50
N ALA A 101 15.99 -1.94 -10.50
CA ALA A 101 15.95 -2.98 -9.48
C ALA A 101 16.48 -2.47 -8.12
N LYS A 102 15.90 -2.98 -7.03
CA LYS A 102 16.40 -2.81 -5.66
C LYS A 102 16.16 -4.07 -4.83
N SER A 103 16.72 -4.07 -3.63
CA SER A 103 17.56 -5.14 -3.12
C SER A 103 16.85 -6.43 -2.71
N LYS A 104 15.52 -6.50 -2.57
CA LYS A 104 14.89 -7.63 -1.88
C LYS A 104 14.02 -8.51 -2.77
N TYR A 105 12.92 -8.01 -3.33
CA TYR A 105 12.05 -8.83 -4.19
C TYR A 105 12.26 -8.53 -5.67
N TYR A 106 12.39 -7.25 -6.05
CA TYR A 106 12.63 -6.85 -7.45
C TYR A 106 14.12 -6.64 -7.72
N THR A 107 14.85 -7.77 -7.76
CA THR A 107 16.32 -7.80 -7.98
C THR A 107 16.71 -7.52 -9.43
N GLU A 108 18.01 -7.30 -9.69
CA GLU A 108 18.45 -7.09 -11.08
C GLU A 108 18.25 -8.33 -11.97
N GLU A 109 18.23 -9.52 -11.38
CA GLU A 109 17.91 -10.75 -12.11
C GLU A 109 16.45 -10.73 -12.56
N VAL A 110 15.53 -10.39 -11.65
CA VAL A 110 14.09 -10.25 -11.93
C VAL A 110 13.86 -9.17 -12.99
N ARG A 111 14.55 -8.03 -12.88
CA ARG A 111 14.49 -6.94 -13.85
C ARG A 111 15.02 -7.37 -15.22
N ARG A 112 16.14 -8.07 -15.28
CA ARG A 112 16.68 -8.59 -16.54
C ARG A 112 15.72 -9.56 -17.19
N ARG A 113 15.14 -10.46 -16.40
CA ARG A 113 14.15 -11.43 -16.90
C ARG A 113 12.90 -10.74 -17.44
N LEU A 114 12.42 -9.69 -16.76
CA LEU A 114 11.33 -8.85 -17.26
C LEU A 114 11.68 -8.23 -18.62
N ILE A 115 12.88 -7.67 -18.74
CA ILE A 115 13.36 -7.08 -19.99
C ILE A 115 13.41 -8.12 -21.11
N GLU A 116 13.96 -9.30 -20.86
CA GLU A 116 14.01 -10.40 -21.84
C GLU A 116 12.62 -10.79 -22.34
N LEU A 117 11.65 -10.93 -21.43
CA LEU A 117 10.27 -11.25 -21.79
C LEU A 117 9.65 -10.10 -22.60
N LEU A 118 9.87 -8.85 -22.21
CA LEU A 118 9.35 -7.69 -22.95
C LEU A 118 10.03 -7.48 -24.31
N ASP A 119 11.24 -8.01 -24.53
CA ASP A 119 11.93 -7.98 -25.82
C ASP A 119 11.52 -9.16 -26.73
N LYS A 120 10.90 -10.21 -26.17
CA LYS A 120 10.38 -11.38 -26.92
C LYS A 120 9.25 -10.99 -27.87
N ASP A 121 9.24 -11.56 -29.08
CA ASP A 121 8.13 -11.39 -30.02
C ASP A 121 6.82 -11.94 -29.43
N ILE A 122 5.73 -11.18 -29.57
CA ILE A 122 4.42 -11.51 -28.99
C ILE A 122 3.88 -12.85 -29.53
N LYS A 123 4.26 -13.22 -30.76
CA LYS A 123 3.88 -14.48 -31.39
C LYS A 123 4.54 -15.68 -30.73
N ASP A 124 5.70 -15.49 -30.14
CA ASP A 124 6.48 -16.56 -29.51
C ASP A 124 6.16 -16.73 -28.02
N TYR A 125 5.26 -15.91 -27.47
CA TYR A 125 4.80 -16.06 -26.10
C TYR A 125 4.12 -17.41 -25.87
N THR A 126 4.37 -17.98 -24.70
CA THR A 126 3.76 -19.19 -24.18
C THR A 126 3.07 -18.92 -22.85
N TRP A 127 2.32 -19.91 -22.35
CA TRP A 127 1.76 -19.85 -21.00
C TRP A 127 2.83 -19.80 -19.91
N ASP A 128 4.01 -20.36 -20.14
CA ASP A 128 5.13 -20.29 -19.21
C ASP A 128 5.68 -18.86 -19.12
N ASP A 129 5.75 -18.13 -20.24
CA ASP A 129 6.13 -16.71 -20.23
C ASP A 129 5.12 -15.85 -19.45
N VAL A 130 3.82 -16.15 -19.58
CA VAL A 130 2.76 -15.50 -18.81
C VAL A 130 2.94 -15.75 -17.32
N ALA A 131 3.18 -17.00 -16.92
CA ALA A 131 3.42 -17.37 -15.53
C ALA A 131 4.70 -16.73 -14.96
N GLU A 132 5.74 -16.56 -15.78
CA GLU A 132 6.96 -15.84 -15.38
C GLU A 132 6.69 -14.33 -15.20
N LEU A 133 5.96 -13.70 -16.13
CA LEU A 133 5.57 -12.29 -15.97
C LEU A 133 4.71 -12.06 -14.73
N GLU A 134 3.82 -12.99 -14.39
CA GLU A 134 3.01 -12.94 -13.15
C GLU A 134 3.90 -12.99 -11.90
N ARG A 135 4.87 -13.91 -11.86
CA ARG A 135 5.85 -14.00 -10.76
C ARG A 135 6.66 -12.71 -10.62
N ILE A 136 7.06 -12.10 -11.74
CA ILE A 136 7.74 -10.81 -11.74
C ILE A 136 6.81 -9.69 -11.22
N ALA A 137 5.55 -9.67 -11.65
CA ALA A 137 4.57 -8.68 -11.19
C ALA A 137 4.34 -8.78 -9.67
N GLU A 138 4.25 -9.99 -9.12
CA GLU A 138 4.17 -10.21 -7.68
C GLU A 138 5.41 -9.70 -6.93
N ALA A 139 6.62 -9.92 -7.48
CA ALA A 139 7.85 -9.41 -6.90
C ALA A 139 7.88 -7.87 -6.87
N ILE A 140 7.36 -7.23 -7.93
CA ILE A 140 7.21 -5.78 -8.00
C ILE A 140 6.20 -5.26 -6.97
N ASP A 141 5.03 -5.90 -6.83
CA ASP A 141 4.02 -5.50 -5.84
C ASP A 141 4.58 -5.61 -4.42
N LYS A 142 5.24 -6.73 -4.09
CA LYS A 142 5.88 -6.94 -2.78
C LYS A 142 6.94 -5.87 -2.47
N GLU A 143 7.83 -5.58 -3.42
CA GLU A 143 8.83 -4.52 -3.26
C GLU A 143 8.18 -3.15 -3.09
N ALA A 144 7.13 -2.84 -3.86
CA ALA A 144 6.43 -1.56 -3.79
C ALA A 144 5.83 -1.32 -2.40
N TRP A 145 5.14 -2.32 -1.84
CA TRP A 145 4.54 -2.22 -0.50
C TRP A 145 5.58 -2.17 0.61
N GLU A 146 6.66 -2.92 0.50
CA GLU A 146 7.66 -2.97 1.56
C GLU A 146 8.56 -1.72 1.58
N THR A 147 8.77 -1.08 0.43
CA THR A 147 9.67 0.08 0.31
C THR A 147 8.94 1.42 0.12
N GLY A 148 7.64 1.41 -0.19
CA GLY A 148 6.88 2.61 -0.54
C GLY A 148 7.26 3.21 -1.89
N ARG A 149 7.92 2.45 -2.78
CA ARG A 149 8.42 2.95 -4.07
C ARG A 149 7.29 3.26 -5.06
N GLU A 150 7.07 4.55 -5.28
CA GLU A 150 6.01 5.06 -6.14
C GLU A 150 6.14 4.63 -7.61
N ASP A 151 7.37 4.53 -8.12
CA ASP A 151 7.62 4.08 -9.49
C ASP A 151 7.15 2.64 -9.72
N LEU A 152 7.30 1.76 -8.72
CA LEU A 152 6.80 0.39 -8.76
C LEU A 152 5.27 0.34 -8.68
N PHE A 153 4.65 1.12 -7.80
CA PHE A 153 3.18 1.25 -7.75
C PHE A 153 2.57 1.73 -9.07
N ARG A 154 3.27 2.59 -9.81
CA ARG A 154 2.84 3.08 -11.13
C ARG A 154 3.13 2.10 -12.27
N TYR A 155 4.09 1.20 -12.10
CA TYR A 155 4.49 0.23 -13.12
C TYR A 155 3.66 -1.06 -13.05
N TYR A 156 3.48 -1.60 -11.84
CA TYR A 156 2.74 -2.83 -11.56
C TYR A 156 1.39 -2.95 -12.30
N PRO A 157 0.45 -2.00 -12.22
CA PRO A 157 -0.85 -2.13 -12.88
C PRO A 157 -0.74 -2.20 -14.42
N LYS A 158 0.26 -1.55 -15.02
CA LYS A 158 0.51 -1.61 -16.47
C LYS A 158 1.04 -2.99 -16.86
N LEU A 159 1.92 -3.57 -16.03
CA LEU A 159 2.44 -4.91 -16.27
C LEU A 159 1.31 -5.95 -16.18
N VAL A 160 0.47 -5.89 -15.15
CA VAL A 160 -0.70 -6.78 -14.99
C VAL A 160 -1.66 -6.66 -16.18
N MET A 161 -1.88 -5.43 -16.68
CA MET A 161 -2.68 -5.21 -17.90
C MET A 161 -2.11 -5.93 -19.12
N TYR A 162 -0.80 -5.82 -19.34
CA TYR A 162 -0.13 -6.47 -20.45
C TYR A 162 -0.17 -8.00 -20.33
N ILE A 163 0.02 -8.55 -19.12
CA ILE A 163 -0.12 -9.98 -18.85
C ILE A 163 -1.51 -10.47 -19.27
N ALA A 164 -2.57 -9.75 -18.88
CA ALA A 164 -3.94 -10.11 -19.24
C ALA A 164 -4.16 -10.07 -20.77
N ILE A 165 -3.59 -9.08 -21.47
CA ILE A 165 -3.65 -8.97 -22.93
C ILE A 165 -2.98 -10.18 -23.60
N VAL A 166 -1.75 -10.50 -23.20
CA VAL A 166 -1.01 -11.65 -23.73
C VAL A 166 -1.79 -12.94 -23.48
N ARG A 167 -2.38 -13.09 -22.29
CA ARG A 167 -3.23 -14.24 -21.94
C ARG A 167 -4.44 -14.36 -22.85
N GLY A 168 -5.15 -13.26 -23.10
CA GLY A 168 -6.28 -13.22 -24.02
C GLY A 168 -5.88 -13.61 -25.45
N LEU A 169 -4.74 -13.12 -25.94
CA LEU A 169 -4.20 -13.47 -27.25
C LEU A 169 -3.83 -14.95 -27.36
N LEU A 170 -3.25 -15.55 -26.31
CA LEU A 170 -2.95 -16.99 -26.29
C LEU A 170 -4.22 -17.85 -26.34
N ARG A 171 -5.22 -17.51 -25.52
CA ARG A 171 -6.52 -18.21 -25.54
C ARG A 171 -7.18 -18.15 -26.91
N ARG A 172 -7.15 -16.99 -27.57
CA ARG A 172 -7.72 -16.85 -28.91
C ARG A 172 -7.01 -17.75 -29.92
N ARG A 173 -5.67 -17.77 -29.92
CA ARG A 173 -4.87 -18.65 -30.80
C ARG A 173 -5.17 -20.13 -30.56
N GLU A 174 -5.40 -20.54 -29.32
CA GLU A 174 -5.82 -21.91 -29.00
C GLU A 174 -7.22 -22.23 -29.50
N ALA A 175 -8.16 -21.29 -29.39
CA ALA A 175 -9.52 -21.45 -29.90
C ALA A 175 -9.54 -21.55 -31.43
N GLU A 176 -8.77 -20.69 -32.12
CA GLU A 176 -8.63 -20.71 -33.59
C GLU A 176 -7.99 -22.01 -34.11
N ARG A 177 -7.13 -22.68 -33.32
CA ARG A 177 -6.55 -23.98 -33.69
C ARG A 177 -7.49 -25.17 -33.45
N ARG A 178 -8.54 -24.99 -32.64
CA ARG A 178 -9.50 -26.05 -32.27
C ARG A 178 -10.79 -26.01 -33.09
N GLY A 179 -11.09 -24.88 -33.74
CA GLY A 179 -12.22 -24.72 -34.67
C GLY A 179 -11.82 -25.04 -36.10
#